data_AF-W4LRT8-F1
#
_entry.id   AF-W4LRT8-F1
#
_cell.length_a   1.000
_cell.length_b   1.000
_cell.length_c   1.000
_cell.angle_alpha   90.00
_cell.angle_beta   90.00
_cell.angle_gamma   90.00
#
_symmetry.space_group_name_H-M   'P 1'
#
loop_
_entity.id
_entity.type
_entity.pdbx_description
1 polymer ?
#
loop_
_entity_poly.entity_id
_entity_poly.type
_entity_poly.pdbx_seq_one_letter_code
_entity_poly.pdbx_strand_id
1 'polypeptide(L)'
;MEPRNDEWFTKSLPAFLARTQFGQILERVSEHHDRFVVTKNGEPKAVIMGIEDFLRTVAKTPESLAALQQQAQASGASRMTLEEIEAEIDAVRHPKATPQPS
;
A
#
# COMPACT_ATOMS: atom_id res chain seq x y z
N MET A 1 -9.44 -1.95 26.41
CA MET A 1 -10.25 -2.06 25.17
C MET A 1 -9.32 -2.67 24.15
N GLU A 2 -9.39 -3.98 23.95
CA GLU A 2 -8.51 -4.69 23.01
C GLU A 2 -8.83 -4.24 21.57
N PRO A 3 -7.84 -4.20 20.66
CA PRO A 3 -8.14 -3.83 19.28
C PRO A 3 -9.13 -4.84 18.70
N ARG A 4 -10.24 -4.34 18.14
CA ARG A 4 -11.13 -5.14 17.29
C ARG A 4 -10.23 -5.68 16.17
N ASN A 5 -10.09 -7.01 16.07
CA ASN A 5 -9.56 -7.65 14.87
C ASN A 5 -10.22 -6.97 13.68
N ASP A 6 -9.42 -6.37 12.80
CA ASP A 6 -9.87 -5.89 11.50
C ASP A 6 -10.70 -7.03 10.87
N GLU A 7 -12.02 -6.85 10.78
CA GLU A 7 -12.96 -7.83 10.19
C GLU A 7 -12.75 -7.87 8.67
N TRP A 8 -11.55 -8.26 8.23
CA TRP A 8 -11.33 -8.72 6.87
C TRP A 8 -12.13 -10.00 6.69
N PHE A 9 -13.27 -9.91 5.99
CA PHE A 9 -14.11 -11.06 5.67
C PHE A 9 -13.37 -12.00 4.71
N THR A 10 -12.55 -12.88 5.29
CA THR A 10 -11.78 -13.86 4.54
C THR A 10 -12.66 -15.06 4.24
N LYS A 11 -13.10 -15.17 2.98
CA LYS A 11 -13.99 -16.24 2.52
C LYS A 11 -13.16 -17.36 1.87
N SER A 12 -13.42 -18.61 2.23
CA SER A 12 -12.81 -19.76 1.57
C SER A 12 -13.65 -20.15 0.35
N LEU A 13 -13.01 -20.42 -0.79
CA LEU A 13 -13.68 -20.98 -1.96
C LEU A 13 -12.85 -22.06 -2.67
N PRO A 14 -13.48 -23.09 -3.25
CA PRO A 14 -12.80 -24.07 -4.09
C PRO A 14 -12.24 -23.46 -5.38
N ALA A 15 -11.11 -23.97 -5.85
CA ALA A 15 -10.43 -23.52 -7.07
C ALA A 15 -11.33 -23.53 -8.33
N PHE A 16 -12.30 -24.44 -8.41
CA PHE A 16 -13.23 -24.46 -9.54
C PHE A 16 -14.12 -23.21 -9.55
N LEU A 17 -14.62 -22.77 -8.39
CA LEU A 17 -15.41 -21.53 -8.28
C LEU A 17 -14.55 -20.32 -8.58
N ALA A 18 -13.31 -20.31 -8.11
CA ALA A 18 -12.34 -19.25 -8.41
C ALA A 18 -12.20 -19.05 -9.93
N ARG A 19 -12.08 -20.15 -10.67
CA ARG A 19 -11.95 -20.14 -12.13
C ARG A 19 -13.21 -19.63 -12.82
N THR A 20 -14.40 -20.09 -12.39
CA THR A 20 -15.66 -19.77 -13.07
C THR A 20 -16.20 -18.38 -12.72
N GLN A 21 -15.83 -17.83 -11.57
CA GLN A 21 -16.35 -16.55 -11.06
C GLN A 21 -15.25 -15.49 -10.92
N PHE A 22 -14.13 -15.64 -11.64
CA PHE A 22 -12.96 -14.79 -11.43
C PHE A 22 -13.24 -13.30 -11.62
N GLY A 23 -14.05 -12.90 -12.61
CA GLY A 23 -14.43 -11.50 -12.83
C GLY A 23 -15.16 -10.88 -11.63
N GLN A 24 -16.16 -11.58 -11.09
CA GLN A 24 -16.89 -11.13 -9.89
C GLN A 24 -15.99 -11.11 -8.65
N ILE A 25 -15.04 -12.05 -8.54
CA ILE A 25 -14.05 -12.02 -7.48
C ILE A 25 -13.18 -10.77 -7.60
N LEU A 26 -12.74 -10.40 -8.81
CA LEU A 26 -11.96 -9.19 -9.06
C LEU A 26 -12.71 -7.92 -8.64
N GLU A 27 -13.98 -7.77 -9.05
CA GLU A 27 -14.84 -6.65 -8.64
C GLU A 27 -14.92 -6.54 -7.11
N ARG A 28 -15.12 -7.67 -6.43
CA ARG A 28 -15.24 -7.68 -4.96
C ARG A 28 -13.94 -7.35 -4.25
N VAL A 29 -12.80 -7.85 -4.72
CA VAL A 29 -11.51 -7.51 -4.10
C VAL A 29 -11.06 -6.08 -4.40
N SER A 30 -11.53 -5.47 -5.50
CA SER A 30 -11.25 -4.06 -5.82
C SER A 30 -12.17 -3.08 -5.12
N GLU A 31 -13.47 -3.37 -5.03
CA GLU A 31 -14.48 -2.44 -4.50
C GLU A 31 -14.75 -2.62 -3.02
N HIS A 32 -14.70 -3.86 -2.52
CA HIS A 32 -15.13 -4.21 -1.17
C HIS A 32 -14.00 -4.66 -0.26
N HIS A 33 -12.74 -4.64 -0.73
CA HIS A 33 -11.59 -5.15 0.03
C HIS A 33 -11.81 -6.59 0.54
N ASP A 34 -12.63 -7.38 -0.17
CA ASP A 34 -12.87 -8.79 0.14
C ASP A 34 -11.55 -9.56 -0.01
N ARG A 35 -11.37 -10.61 0.80
CA ARG A 35 -10.22 -11.52 0.70
C ARG A 35 -10.70 -12.96 0.54
N PHE A 36 -10.05 -13.68 -0.35
CA PHE A 36 -10.48 -15.03 -0.71
C PHE A 36 -9.35 -16.04 -0.57
N VAL A 37 -9.54 -17.07 0.24
CA VAL A 37 -8.64 -18.22 0.29
C VAL A 37 -9.12 -19.25 -0.72
N VAL A 38 -8.29 -19.54 -1.72
CA VAL A 38 -8.58 -20.55 -2.73
C VAL A 38 -8.08 -21.90 -2.25
N THR A 39 -8.98 -22.88 -2.21
CA THR A 39 -8.68 -24.25 -1.79
C THR A 39 -8.68 -25.22 -2.96
N LYS A 40 -7.84 -26.26 -2.90
CA LYS A 40 -7.86 -27.41 -3.81
C LYS A 40 -7.86 -28.67 -2.97
N ASN A 41 -8.84 -29.55 -3.17
CA ASN A 41 -9.04 -30.76 -2.37
C ASN A 41 -9.11 -30.46 -0.85
N GLY A 42 -9.76 -29.36 -0.47
CA GLY A 42 -9.90 -28.93 0.93
C GLY A 42 -8.68 -28.20 1.50
N GLU A 43 -7.53 -28.22 0.82
CA GLU A 43 -6.32 -27.55 1.29
C GLU A 43 -6.19 -26.13 0.72
N PRO A 44 -5.84 -25.12 1.53
CA PRO A 44 -5.50 -23.78 1.05
C PRO A 44 -4.32 -23.81 0.08
N LYS A 45 -4.43 -23.13 -1.06
CA LYS A 45 -3.39 -23.06 -2.09
C LYS A 45 -3.01 -21.65 -2.52
N ALA A 46 -3.95 -20.70 -2.44
CA ALA A 46 -3.70 -19.32 -2.81
C ALA A 46 -4.60 -18.37 -2.03
N VAL A 47 -4.23 -17.09 -2.04
CA VAL A 47 -5.08 -15.99 -1.59
C VAL A 47 -5.28 -15.04 -2.76
N ILE A 48 -6.52 -14.58 -2.95
CA ILE A 48 -6.86 -13.50 -3.88
C ILE A 48 -7.31 -12.32 -3.02
N MET A 49 -6.67 -11.17 -3.22
CA MET A 49 -6.96 -9.91 -2.53
C MET A 49 -6.57 -8.74 -3.43
N GLY A 50 -7.10 -7.55 -3.14
CA GLY A 50 -6.74 -6.32 -3.86
C GLY A 50 -5.27 -5.95 -3.66
N ILE A 51 -4.68 -5.25 -4.63
CA ILE A 51 -3.26 -4.86 -4.58
C ILE A 51 -2.96 -3.91 -3.41
N GLU A 52 -3.88 -2.99 -3.10
CA GLU A 52 -3.73 -2.09 -1.97
C GLU A 52 -3.70 -2.84 -0.64
N ASP A 53 -4.60 -3.81 -0.47
CA ASP A 53 -4.65 -4.64 0.74
C ASP A 53 -3.40 -5.51 0.87
N PHE A 54 -2.90 -6.02 -0.26
CA PHE A 54 -1.64 -6.76 -0.29
C PHE A 54 -0.49 -5.87 0.20
N LEU A 55 -0.37 -4.65 -0.31
CA LEU A 55 0.67 -3.71 0.12
C LEU A 55 0.51 -3.33 1.59
N ARG A 56 -0.70 -3.05 2.07
CA ARG A 56 -0.95 -2.74 3.49
C ARG A 56 -0.59 -3.89 4.43
N THR A 57 -0.88 -5.13 4.03
CA THR A 57 -0.80 -6.30 4.93
C THR A 57 0.54 -7.03 4.81
N VAL A 58 1.11 -7.12 3.61
CA VAL A 58 2.26 -7.99 3.30
C VAL A 58 3.53 -7.19 3.09
N ALA A 59 3.46 -5.97 2.54
CA ALA A 59 4.64 -5.14 2.40
C ALA A 59 5.04 -4.58 3.78
N LYS A 60 6.09 -5.15 4.38
CA LYS A 60 6.73 -4.52 5.54
C LYS A 60 7.30 -3.19 5.09
N THR A 61 6.73 -2.10 5.56
CA THR A 61 7.36 -0.78 5.43
C THR A 61 8.73 -0.87 6.12
N PRO A 62 9.85 -0.63 5.42
CA PRO A 62 11.16 -0.55 6.05
C PRO A 62 11.11 0.46 7.21
N GLU A 63 11.77 0.15 8.33
CA GLU A 63 11.78 1.04 9.50
C GLU A 63 12.25 2.46 9.16
N SER A 64 13.16 2.58 8.18
CA SER A 64 13.61 3.86 7.64
C SER A 64 12.48 4.69 7.01
N LEU A 65 11.54 4.06 6.31
CA LEU A 65 10.37 4.75 5.75
C LEU A 65 9.38 5.15 6.85
N ALA A 66 9.22 4.34 7.90
CA ALA A 66 8.37 4.71 9.03
C ALA A 66 8.91 5.94 9.77
N ALA A 67 10.23 6.00 10.01
CA ALA A 67 10.87 7.17 10.61
C ALA A 67 10.73 8.43 9.73
N LEU A 68 10.93 8.30 8.41
CA LEU A 68 10.72 9.38 7.46
C LEU A 68 9.27 9.88 7.45
N GLN A 69 8.29 8.97 7.51
CA GLN A 69 6.87 9.31 7.56
C GLN A 69 6.52 10.07 8.85
N GLN A 70 7.05 9.63 10.00
CA GLN A 70 6.87 10.34 11.27
C GLN A 70 7.46 11.75 11.22
N GLN A 71 8.67 11.89 10.67
CA GLN A 71 9.30 13.20 10.50
C GLN A 71 8.48 14.09 9.56
N ALA A 72 7.98 13.56 8.46
CA ALA A 72 7.11 14.30 7.53
C ALA A 72 5.77 14.72 8.16
N GLN A 73 5.22 13.92 9.09
CA GLN A 73 4.04 14.31 9.86
C GLN A 73 4.35 15.42 10.87
N ALA A 74 5.47 15.32 11.57
CA ALA A 74 5.90 16.31 12.56
C ALA A 74 6.27 17.67 11.93
N SER A 75 6.90 17.67 10.75
CA SER A 75 7.24 18.89 10.02
C SER A 75 6.10 19.48 9.20
N GLY A 76 4.97 18.77 9.09
CA GLY A 76 3.85 19.15 8.22
C GLY A 76 4.05 18.80 6.74
N ALA A 77 5.23 18.31 6.34
CA ALA A 77 5.54 17.94 4.96
C ALA A 77 4.60 16.87 4.37
N SER A 78 4.01 16.02 5.23
CA SER A 78 2.99 15.03 4.83
C SER A 78 1.69 15.61 4.26
N ARG A 79 1.47 16.93 4.38
CA ARG A 79 0.25 17.62 3.90
C ARG A 79 0.53 18.55 2.71
N MET A 80 1.77 18.65 2.26
CA MET A 80 2.13 19.55 1.16
C MET A 80 1.49 19.08 -0.15
N THR A 81 1.01 20.03 -0.95
CA THR A 81 0.60 19.75 -2.32
C THR A 81 1.83 19.53 -3.21
N LEU A 82 1.62 18.99 -4.41
CA LEU A 82 2.72 18.77 -5.34
C LEU A 82 3.42 20.08 -5.71
N GLU A 83 2.65 21.15 -5.89
CA GLU A 83 3.17 22.49 -6.20
C GLU A 83 4.01 23.07 -5.06
N GLU A 84 3.60 22.87 -3.81
CA GLU A 84 4.37 23.28 -2.63
C GLU A 84 5.67 22.48 -2.50
N ILE A 85 5.63 21.18 -2.82
CA ILE A 85 6.83 20.33 -2.84
C ILE A 85 7.83 20.81 -3.88
N GLU A 86 7.37 21.11 -5.10
CA GLU A 86 8.23 21.62 -6.17
C GLU A 86 8.86 22.97 -5.80
N ALA A 87 8.08 23.89 -5.22
CA ALA A 87 8.58 25.19 -4.78
C ALA A 87 9.67 25.07 -3.70
N GLU A 88 9.50 24.17 -2.72
CA GLU A 88 10.50 23.90 -1.68
C GLU A 88 11.78 23.29 -2.26
N ILE A 89 11.65 22.34 -3.20
CA ILE A 89 12.79 21.75 -3.90
C ILE A 89 13.56 22.83 -4.66
N ASP A 90 12.87 23.68 -5.42
CA ASP A 90 13.52 24.73 -6.22
C ASP A 90 14.23 25.78 -5.35
N ALA A 91 13.64 26.14 -4.20
CA ALA A 91 14.24 27.06 -3.24
C ALA A 91 15.60 26.57 -2.70
N VAL A 92 15.76 25.26 -2.51
CA VAL A 92 17.02 24.67 -2.00
C VAL A 92 17.99 24.24 -3.11
N ARG A 93 17.53 24.10 -4.35
CA ARG A 93 18.29 23.51 -5.47
C ARG A 93 19.22 24.49 -6.19
N HIS A 94 19.38 25.72 -5.73
CA HIS A 94 20.32 26.65 -6.35
C HIS A 94 21.75 26.07 -6.39
N PRO A 95 22.36 25.91 -7.59
CA PRO A 95 23.72 25.42 -7.68
C PRO A 95 24.65 26.45 -7.05
N LYS A 96 25.44 26.01 -6.06
CA LYS A 96 26.60 26.76 -5.60
C LYS A 96 27.59 26.79 -6.77
N ALA A 97 27.47 27.80 -7.63
CA ALA A 97 28.49 28.11 -8.63
C ALA A 97 29.81 28.20 -7.88
N THR A 98 30.67 27.22 -8.08
CA THR A 98 32.02 27.22 -7.54
C THR A 98 32.83 28.05 -8.54
N PRO A 99 33.23 29.30 -8.23
CA PRO A 99 34.12 30.03 -9.13
C PRO A 99 35.45 29.26 -9.20
N GLN A 100 35.81 28.78 -10.39
CA GLN A 100 37.13 28.24 -10.66
C GLN A 100 38.14 29.41 -10.60
N PRO A 101 39.17 29.34 -9.73
CA PRO A 101 40.23 30.34 -9.71
C PRO A 101 41.11 30.21 -10.96
N SER A 102 41.48 31.39 -11.49
CA SER A 102 42.31 31.60 -12.69
C SER A 102 43.74 31.12 -12.56
#